data_AF-A0AAW4FWS7-F1
#
_entry.id   AF-A0AAW4FWS7-F1
#
_cell.length_a   1.000
_cell.length_b   1.000
_cell.length_c   1.000
_cell.angle_alpha   90.00
_cell.angle_beta   90.00
_cell.angle_gamma   90.00
#
_symmetry.space_group_name_H-M   'P 1'
#
loop_
_entity.id
_entity.type
_entity.pdbx_description
1 polymer ?
#
loop_
_entity_poly.entity_id
_entity_poly.type
_entity_poly.pdbx_seq_one_letter_code
_entity_poly.pdbx_strand_id
1 'polypeptide(L)'
;MSSLAELLGQQLPQTNQDDVFLASYGFKRNPFPAARTIIEDVLYNQVAARDRFVSLVREVLSDAPQRRSIGVIGGTGGGKTHFLRHCQYLMRTFRQTAVRPFIVVEVLAGSCSAIQLVREIYREADEAAKIGGEYDLITAVVRSVVDEADFNSVKQTELKGVLQLLHRAMQKGFVPPDREGRMHFEPLRDLAKKWLAGASLSNTEKRHLGVFSRLSSAAIMTRLLTELLTLARQKQIIDGVMLCLDEVETLFSGGVGTAKIQGFLQDVRYFFDEAVKGSEGYSLLMLSGSTPNGAANLRQYNYPLYQRLGFEETSQAVLVPISSRDEAKEMAQEYINYELKHAKLGGKFPNILNDDDIEEAYRAAAGERSGQVALIQRVNQGQLLQALHQIVESKRVAQADS
;
A
#
# COMPACT_ATOMS: atom_id res chain seq x y z
N MET A 1 13.12 18.99 -2.05
CA MET A 1 13.14 20.41 -2.44
C MET A 1 12.30 20.53 -3.69
N SER A 2 11.08 21.04 -3.52
CA SER A 2 10.07 21.19 -4.57
C SER A 2 10.54 22.22 -5.58
N SER A 3 10.40 21.93 -6.87
CA SER A 3 10.86 22.85 -7.91
C SER A 3 9.96 24.08 -7.97
N LEU A 4 10.51 25.24 -8.32
CA LEU A 4 9.80 26.52 -8.43
C LEU A 4 8.57 26.45 -9.36
N ALA A 5 8.53 25.49 -10.28
CA ALA A 5 7.38 25.21 -11.15
C ALA A 5 6.15 24.71 -10.37
N GLU A 6 6.33 23.92 -9.30
CA GLU A 6 5.23 23.40 -8.48
C GLU A 6 4.58 24.49 -7.61
N LEU A 7 5.33 25.55 -7.27
CA LEU A 7 4.84 26.66 -6.43
C LEU A 7 4.08 27.73 -7.22
N LEU A 8 4.21 27.77 -8.55
CA LEU A 8 3.62 28.80 -9.41
C LEU A 8 2.26 28.40 -10.02
N GLY A 9 1.71 27.24 -9.66
CA GLY A 9 0.41 26.79 -10.19
C GLY A 9 0.40 26.55 -11.71
N GLN A 10 1.57 26.58 -12.35
CA GLN A 10 1.73 26.12 -13.71
C GLN A 10 1.80 24.59 -13.67
N GLN A 11 0.62 23.97 -13.73
CA GLN A 11 0.55 22.63 -14.27
C GLN A 11 1.32 22.67 -15.60
N LEU A 12 2.42 21.90 -15.70
CA LEU A 12 2.89 21.44 -17.01
C LEU A 12 1.61 21.02 -17.74
N PRO A 13 1.30 21.58 -18.92
CA PRO A 13 0.05 21.29 -19.58
C PRO A 13 -0.04 19.77 -19.68
N GLN A 14 -0.96 19.18 -18.93
CA GLN A 14 -1.55 17.92 -19.35
C GLN A 14 -2.19 18.29 -20.66
N THR A 15 -1.48 18.01 -21.76
CA THR A 15 -1.98 18.17 -23.11
C THR A 15 -3.17 17.23 -23.24
N ASN A 16 -4.33 17.71 -22.80
CA ASN A 16 -5.65 17.42 -23.36
C ASN A 16 -5.78 18.10 -24.74
N GLN A 17 -4.67 18.16 -25.50
CA GLN A 17 -4.75 18.24 -26.95
C GLN A 17 -4.90 16.80 -27.39
N ASP A 18 -5.99 16.48 -28.07
CA ASP A 18 -6.18 15.21 -28.73
C ASP A 18 -4.95 14.92 -29.59
N ASP A 19 -4.07 14.07 -29.07
CA ASP A 19 -2.82 13.68 -29.71
C ASP A 19 -3.20 12.90 -30.98
N VAL A 20 -3.19 13.58 -32.12
CA VAL A 20 -3.69 13.05 -33.40
C VAL A 20 -3.00 11.74 -33.76
N PHE A 21 -1.70 11.61 -33.42
CA PHE A 21 -0.95 10.37 -33.59
C PHE A 21 -1.59 9.25 -32.78
N LEU A 22 -1.67 9.39 -31.46
CA LEU A 22 -2.20 8.35 -30.57
C LEU A 22 -3.68 8.05 -30.84
N ALA A 23 -4.47 9.08 -31.15
CA ALA A 23 -5.88 8.96 -31.50
C ALA A 23 -6.10 8.12 -32.77
N SER A 24 -5.18 8.19 -33.74
CA SER A 24 -5.23 7.36 -34.95
C SER A 24 -5.09 5.85 -34.66
N TYR A 25 -4.46 5.50 -33.54
CA TYR A 25 -4.35 4.13 -33.01
C TYR A 25 -5.38 3.82 -31.91
N GLY A 26 -6.32 4.73 -31.64
CA GLY A 26 -7.39 4.51 -30.65
C GLY A 26 -6.97 4.75 -29.20
N PHE A 27 -5.86 5.45 -28.95
CA PHE A 27 -5.40 5.76 -27.61
C PHE A 27 -5.58 7.23 -27.25
N LYS A 28 -5.85 7.51 -25.97
CA LYS A 28 -5.83 8.88 -25.41
C LYS A 28 -4.45 9.30 -24.90
N ARG A 29 -3.57 8.33 -24.71
CA ARG A 29 -2.22 8.48 -24.16
C ARG A 29 -1.36 7.29 -24.57
N ASN A 30 -0.05 7.40 -24.42
CA ASN A 30 0.86 6.29 -24.67
C ASN A 30 0.47 5.08 -23.79
N PRO A 31 0.26 3.89 -24.37
CA PRO A 31 -0.15 2.71 -23.61
C PRO A 31 0.93 2.14 -22.70
N PHE A 32 2.19 2.50 -22.92
CA PHE A 32 3.29 2.07 -22.08
C PHE A 32 3.64 3.20 -21.12
N PRO A 33 3.54 2.98 -19.80
CA PRO A 33 3.89 4.01 -18.82
C PRO A 33 5.38 4.33 -18.89
N ALA A 34 5.72 5.61 -18.76
CA ALA A 34 7.10 6.05 -18.58
C ALA A 34 7.72 5.41 -17.33
N ALA A 35 9.05 5.31 -17.28
CA ALA A 35 9.80 4.66 -16.20
C ALA A 35 9.23 4.99 -14.81
N ARG A 36 9.03 3.94 -14.00
CA ARG A 36 8.54 4.00 -12.61
C ARG A 36 7.07 4.40 -12.45
N THR A 37 6.36 4.70 -13.54
CA THR A 37 4.90 4.86 -13.51
C THR A 37 4.26 3.48 -13.62
N ILE A 38 3.29 3.19 -12.76
CA ILE A 38 2.65 1.88 -12.66
C ILE A 38 1.18 2.01 -13.04
N ILE A 39 0.73 1.16 -13.96
CA ILE A 39 -0.69 0.92 -14.22
C ILE A 39 -1.09 -0.25 -13.34
N GLU A 40 -1.78 0.03 -12.23
CA GLU A 40 -2.06 -0.96 -11.18
C GLU A 40 -3.00 -2.07 -11.65
N ASP A 41 -3.85 -1.82 -12.65
CA ASP A 41 -4.84 -2.75 -13.16
C ASP A 41 -4.26 -3.84 -14.08
N VAL A 42 -3.08 -3.60 -14.66
CA VAL A 42 -2.44 -4.54 -15.61
C VAL A 42 -1.43 -5.39 -14.85
N LEU A 43 -1.48 -6.71 -15.00
CA LEU A 43 -0.49 -7.63 -14.43
C LEU A 43 -0.20 -8.77 -15.40
N TYR A 44 1.00 -8.77 -16.00
CA TYR A 44 1.39 -9.76 -16.99
C TYR A 44 2.19 -10.93 -16.39
N ASN A 45 1.80 -12.16 -16.73
CA ASN A 45 2.53 -13.40 -16.44
C ASN A 45 2.90 -13.63 -14.95
N GLN A 46 2.08 -13.15 -14.02
CA GLN A 46 2.26 -13.37 -12.56
C GLN A 46 1.11 -14.16 -11.93
N VAL A 47 0.51 -15.08 -12.70
CA VAL A 47 -0.70 -15.83 -12.30
C VAL A 47 -0.49 -16.60 -11.00
N ALA A 48 0.61 -17.34 -10.87
CA ALA A 48 0.90 -18.12 -9.65
C ALA A 48 1.05 -17.24 -8.40
N ALA A 49 1.73 -16.08 -8.52
CA ALA A 49 1.89 -15.13 -7.43
C ALA A 49 0.54 -14.52 -7.02
N ARG A 50 -0.30 -14.17 -8.00
CA ARG A 50 -1.65 -13.64 -7.79
C ARG A 50 -2.56 -14.67 -7.12
N ASP A 51 -2.59 -15.90 -7.61
CA ASP A 51 -3.46 -16.95 -7.08
C ASP A 51 -3.10 -17.28 -5.63
N ARG A 52 -1.80 -17.27 -5.32
CA ARG A 52 -1.30 -17.36 -3.94
C ARG A 52 -1.78 -16.21 -3.07
N PHE A 53 -1.66 -14.96 -3.54
CA PHE A 53 -2.20 -13.79 -2.84
C PHE A 53 -3.71 -13.95 -2.57
N VAL A 54 -4.50 -14.34 -3.59
CA VAL A 54 -5.95 -14.55 -3.46
C VAL A 54 -6.28 -15.64 -2.44
N SER A 55 -5.51 -16.75 -2.40
CA SER A 55 -5.68 -17.78 -1.37
C SER A 55 -5.50 -17.21 0.03
N LEU A 56 -4.45 -16.41 0.26
CA LEU A 56 -4.20 -15.79 1.56
C LEU A 56 -5.28 -14.77 1.93
N VAL A 57 -5.79 -14.01 0.96
CA VAL A 57 -6.93 -13.08 1.16
C VAL A 57 -8.15 -13.84 1.67
N ARG A 58 -8.48 -14.99 1.08
CA ARG A 58 -9.61 -15.84 1.53
C ARG A 58 -9.42 -16.31 2.98
N GLU A 59 -8.20 -16.66 3.36
CA GLU A 59 -7.91 -17.06 4.73
C GLU A 59 -8.07 -15.91 5.73
N VAL A 60 -7.61 -14.70 5.40
CA VAL A 60 -7.71 -13.54 6.30
C VAL A 60 -9.12 -12.94 6.38
N LEU A 61 -9.97 -13.22 5.40
CA LEU A 61 -11.41 -12.88 5.41
C LEU A 61 -12.26 -13.84 6.26
N SER A 62 -11.67 -14.89 6.84
CA SER A 62 -12.42 -15.79 7.73
C SER A 62 -12.92 -15.08 8.99
N ASP A 63 -13.90 -15.68 9.68
CA ASP A 63 -14.48 -15.10 10.91
C ASP A 63 -13.45 -15.00 12.05
N ALA A 64 -12.53 -15.96 12.15
CA ALA A 64 -11.43 -15.90 13.11
C ALA A 64 -10.31 -14.97 12.59
N PRO A 65 -9.74 -14.08 13.43
CA PRO A 65 -8.65 -13.23 12.99
C PRO A 65 -7.42 -14.08 12.63
N GLN A 66 -6.86 -13.84 11.45
CA GLN A 66 -5.70 -14.58 10.93
C GLN A 66 -4.51 -13.66 10.65
N ARG A 67 -3.29 -14.19 10.81
CA ARG A 67 -2.07 -13.57 10.29
C ARG A 67 -1.56 -14.36 9.12
N ARG A 68 -1.36 -13.70 7.98
CA ARG A 68 -0.76 -14.29 6.79
C ARG A 68 0.26 -13.35 6.20
N SER A 69 1.23 -13.93 5.50
CA SER A 69 2.26 -13.17 4.84
C SER A 69 2.75 -13.85 3.56
N ILE A 70 3.26 -13.04 2.65
CA ILE A 70 3.84 -13.46 1.39
C ILE A 70 5.05 -12.59 1.08
N GLY A 71 6.20 -13.23 0.91
CA GLY A 71 7.41 -12.60 0.41
C GLY A 71 7.39 -12.57 -1.11
N VAL A 72 7.47 -11.39 -1.71
CA VAL A 72 7.49 -11.20 -3.18
C VAL A 72 8.94 -11.01 -3.60
N ILE A 73 9.50 -12.02 -4.28
CA ILE A 73 10.89 -12.03 -4.72
C ILE A 73 10.99 -11.72 -6.20
N GLY A 74 11.83 -10.76 -6.56
CA GLY A 74 12.12 -10.41 -7.95
C GLY A 74 13.36 -9.54 -8.07
N GLY A 75 14.03 -9.61 -9.22
CA GLY A 75 15.17 -8.74 -9.53
C GLY A 75 14.82 -7.24 -9.48
N THR A 76 15.82 -6.37 -9.55
CA THR A 76 15.60 -4.92 -9.72
C THR A 76 14.86 -4.67 -11.03
N GLY A 77 13.72 -3.97 -10.98
CA GLY A 77 12.83 -3.81 -12.14
C GLY A 77 12.03 -5.06 -12.53
N GLY A 78 12.08 -6.13 -11.72
CA GLY A 78 11.35 -7.39 -11.95
C GLY A 78 9.87 -7.36 -11.55
N GLY A 79 9.24 -6.19 -11.44
CA GLY A 79 7.80 -6.08 -11.19
C GLY A 79 7.33 -6.16 -9.73
N LYS A 80 8.22 -6.13 -8.73
CA LYS A 80 7.83 -6.23 -7.29
C LYS A 80 6.85 -5.15 -6.85
N THR A 81 7.23 -3.89 -6.96
CA THR A 81 6.37 -2.73 -6.65
C THR A 81 5.08 -2.77 -7.45
N HIS A 82 5.16 -3.16 -8.73
CA HIS A 82 3.98 -3.30 -9.58
C HIS A 82 3.01 -4.37 -9.06
N PHE A 83 3.51 -5.55 -8.71
CA PHE A 83 2.71 -6.62 -8.12
C PHE A 83 2.09 -6.20 -6.78
N LEU A 84 2.86 -5.55 -5.90
CA LEU A 84 2.33 -5.04 -4.62
C LEU A 84 1.21 -4.03 -4.85
N ARG A 85 1.39 -3.06 -5.76
CA ARG A 85 0.36 -2.07 -6.10
C ARG A 85 -0.86 -2.67 -6.79
N HIS A 86 -0.67 -3.67 -7.65
CA HIS A 86 -1.79 -4.43 -8.22
C HIS A 86 -2.62 -5.09 -7.12
N CYS A 87 -1.97 -5.75 -6.14
CA CYS A 87 -2.67 -6.35 -5.01
C CYS A 87 -3.42 -5.29 -4.16
N GLN A 88 -2.81 -4.12 -3.95
CA GLN A 88 -3.47 -3.01 -3.26
C GLN A 88 -4.69 -2.50 -4.03
N TYR A 89 -4.57 -2.33 -5.35
CA TYR A 89 -5.68 -1.95 -6.22
C TYR A 89 -6.85 -2.92 -6.10
N LEU A 90 -6.59 -4.24 -6.15
CA LEU A 90 -7.62 -5.27 -5.97
C LEU A 90 -8.32 -5.14 -4.60
N MET A 91 -7.55 -4.93 -3.53
CA MET A 91 -8.11 -4.82 -2.17
C MET A 91 -8.85 -3.51 -1.93
N ARG A 92 -8.37 -2.39 -2.50
CA ARG A 92 -9.06 -1.09 -2.45
C ARG A 92 -10.38 -1.13 -3.23
N THR A 93 -10.38 -1.80 -4.39
CA THR A 93 -11.61 -2.02 -5.17
C THR A 93 -12.58 -2.91 -4.41
N PHE A 94 -12.10 -4.01 -3.82
CA PHE A 94 -12.93 -4.87 -2.96
C PHE A 94 -13.55 -4.09 -1.79
N ARG A 95 -12.76 -3.23 -1.12
CA ARG A 95 -13.21 -2.37 -0.02
C ARG A 95 -14.41 -1.47 -0.38
N GLN A 96 -14.64 -1.11 -1.65
CA GLN A 96 -15.80 -0.32 -2.06
C GLN A 96 -17.13 -1.09 -1.98
N THR A 97 -17.07 -2.42 -2.00
CA THR A 97 -18.25 -3.30 -2.02
C THR A 97 -18.33 -4.23 -0.82
N ALA A 98 -17.24 -4.35 -0.06
CA ALA A 98 -17.17 -5.19 1.13
C ALA A 98 -17.99 -4.59 2.28
N VAL A 99 -18.73 -5.45 2.99
CA VAL A 99 -19.43 -5.08 4.23
C VAL A 99 -18.43 -4.64 5.31
N ARG A 100 -17.26 -5.25 5.32
CA ARG A 100 -16.17 -4.99 6.26
C ARG A 100 -14.89 -4.74 5.47
N PRO A 101 -14.44 -3.49 5.35
CA PRO A 101 -13.26 -3.18 4.55
C PRO A 101 -11.97 -3.65 5.23
N PHE A 102 -10.98 -4.00 4.41
CA PHE A 102 -9.58 -4.07 4.84
C PHE A 102 -8.93 -2.69 4.71
N ILE A 103 -8.11 -2.34 5.69
CA ILE A 103 -7.23 -1.17 5.65
C ILE A 103 -6.01 -1.54 4.81
N VAL A 104 -5.68 -0.74 3.78
CA VAL A 104 -4.60 -1.06 2.83
C VAL A 104 -3.52 0.01 2.92
N VAL A 105 -2.32 -0.37 3.38
CA VAL A 105 -1.20 0.53 3.63
C VAL A 105 0.04 0.06 2.88
N GLU A 106 0.75 1.00 2.24
CA GLU A 106 2.07 0.79 1.64
C GLU A 106 3.11 1.63 2.38
N VAL A 107 4.26 1.01 2.69
CA VAL A 107 5.43 1.73 3.20
C VAL A 107 6.70 1.24 2.54
N LEU A 108 7.62 2.17 2.28
CA LEU A 108 8.98 1.88 1.85
C LEU A 108 9.84 1.50 3.05
N ALA A 109 10.38 0.28 3.07
CA ALA A 109 11.07 -0.25 4.24
C ALA A 109 12.28 0.60 4.67
N GLY A 110 13.13 1.04 3.73
CA GLY A 110 14.36 1.79 4.03
C GLY A 110 14.15 3.22 4.55
N SER A 111 13.00 3.84 4.26
CA SER A 111 12.72 5.24 4.60
C SER A 111 11.67 5.41 5.69
N CYS A 112 10.83 4.40 5.94
CA CYS A 112 9.77 4.46 6.93
C CYS A 112 10.28 4.25 8.37
N SER A 113 9.54 4.79 9.34
CA SER A 113 9.66 4.43 10.77
C SER A 113 8.39 3.73 11.22
N ALA A 114 8.46 2.89 12.26
CA ALA A 114 7.27 2.19 12.74
C ALA A 114 6.19 3.14 13.30
N ILE A 115 6.59 4.30 13.85
CA ILE A 115 5.64 5.37 14.23
C ILE A 115 4.88 5.88 13.00
N GLN A 116 5.59 6.10 11.89
CA GLN A 116 4.97 6.53 10.63
C GLN A 116 4.04 5.43 10.08
N LEU A 117 4.44 4.17 10.14
CA LEU A 117 3.57 3.04 9.78
C LEU A 117 2.25 3.05 10.57
N VAL A 118 2.31 3.19 11.90
CA VAL A 118 1.10 3.23 12.74
C VAL A 118 0.21 4.43 12.38
N ARG A 119 0.79 5.60 12.14
CA ARG A 119 0.05 6.79 11.69
C ARG A 119 -0.64 6.56 10.34
N GLU A 120 0.03 5.89 9.43
CA GLU A 120 -0.51 5.58 8.11
C GLU A 120 -1.68 4.60 8.19
N ILE A 121 -1.60 3.61 9.09
CA ILE A 121 -2.72 2.70 9.36
C ILE A 121 -3.91 3.47 9.94
N TYR A 122 -3.70 4.38 10.91
CA TYR A 122 -4.79 5.23 11.42
C TYR A 122 -5.44 6.08 10.32
N ARG A 123 -4.62 6.68 9.45
CA ARG A 123 -5.10 7.49 8.31
C ARG A 123 -5.98 6.66 7.37
N GLU A 124 -5.51 5.49 6.96
CA GLU A 124 -6.26 4.61 6.06
C GLU A 124 -7.48 3.96 6.73
N ALA A 125 -7.46 3.77 8.05
CA ALA A 125 -8.60 3.29 8.81
C ALA A 125 -9.72 4.35 8.91
N ASP A 126 -9.36 5.62 9.07
CA ASP A 126 -10.31 6.73 9.00
C ASP A 126 -10.99 6.79 7.63
N GLU A 127 -10.20 6.67 6.55
CA GLU A 127 -10.76 6.59 5.20
C GLU A 127 -11.65 5.35 5.03
N ALA A 128 -11.34 4.23 5.68
CA ALA A 128 -12.15 3.01 5.58
C ALA A 128 -13.50 3.20 6.24
N ALA A 129 -13.54 3.83 7.42
CA ALA A 129 -14.78 4.20 8.09
C ALA A 129 -15.62 5.18 7.26
N LYS A 130 -14.99 6.15 6.59
CA LYS A 130 -15.68 7.12 5.72
C LYS A 130 -16.40 6.49 4.54
N ILE A 131 -15.80 5.49 3.92
CA ILE A 131 -16.45 4.72 2.83
C ILE A 131 -17.70 4.00 3.37
N GLY A 132 -17.67 3.55 4.62
CA GLY A 132 -18.83 2.98 5.32
C GLY A 132 -19.88 4.00 5.78
N GLY A 133 -19.71 5.29 5.48
CA GLY A 133 -20.65 6.36 5.85
C GLY A 133 -20.40 7.02 7.22
N GLU A 134 -19.29 6.70 7.89
CA GLU A 134 -18.91 7.32 9.17
C GLU A 134 -17.97 8.52 8.97
N TYR A 135 -17.70 9.28 10.05
CA TYR A 135 -16.76 10.41 9.97
C TYR A 135 -15.29 9.98 10.02
N ASP A 136 -15.00 9.01 10.88
CA ASP A 136 -13.68 8.41 11.11
C ASP A 136 -13.80 7.12 11.94
N LEU A 137 -12.68 6.41 12.13
CA LEU A 137 -12.66 5.13 12.83
C LEU A 137 -13.14 5.27 14.27
N ILE A 138 -12.71 6.32 14.99
CA ILE A 138 -13.08 6.52 16.40
C ILE A 138 -14.58 6.72 16.51
N THR A 139 -15.16 7.56 15.65
CA THR A 139 -16.61 7.81 15.63
C THR A 139 -17.38 6.53 15.35
N ALA A 140 -16.95 5.75 14.35
CA ALA A 140 -17.57 4.46 14.03
C ALA A 140 -17.54 3.49 15.23
N VAL A 141 -16.38 3.36 15.88
CA VAL A 141 -16.21 2.49 17.05
C VAL A 141 -17.13 2.94 18.19
N VAL A 142 -17.10 4.22 18.54
CA VAL A 142 -17.90 4.75 19.65
C VAL A 142 -19.41 4.62 19.39
N ARG A 143 -19.87 4.87 18.16
CA ARG A 143 -21.28 4.72 17.77
C ARG A 143 -21.78 3.28 17.74
N SER A 144 -20.89 2.34 17.40
CA SER A 144 -21.23 0.92 17.35
C SER A 144 -21.41 0.26 18.73
N VAL A 145 -21.08 0.99 19.80
CA VAL A 145 -21.18 0.51 21.18
C VAL A 145 -22.48 1.02 21.81
N VAL A 146 -23.24 0.11 22.42
CA VAL A 146 -24.51 0.42 23.08
C VAL A 146 -24.31 0.74 24.56
N ASP A 147 -23.43 -0.03 25.23
CA ASP A 147 -23.10 0.13 26.65
C ASP A 147 -21.63 0.50 26.81
N GLU A 148 -21.35 1.50 27.65
CA GLU A 148 -20.00 1.89 28.05
C GLU A 148 -19.17 0.72 28.60
N ALA A 149 -19.84 -0.29 29.16
CA ALA A 149 -19.21 -1.52 29.66
C ALA A 149 -18.51 -2.33 28.56
N ASP A 150 -18.91 -2.21 27.29
CA ASP A 150 -18.27 -2.92 26.17
C ASP A 150 -16.80 -2.53 25.98
N PHE A 151 -16.42 -1.32 26.41
CA PHE A 151 -15.03 -0.87 26.38
C PHE A 151 -14.15 -1.54 27.43
N ASN A 152 -14.71 -2.32 28.37
CA ASN A 152 -13.90 -3.05 29.36
C ASN A 152 -13.02 -4.15 28.75
N SER A 153 -13.27 -4.54 27.50
CA SER A 153 -12.38 -5.40 26.72
C SER A 153 -11.03 -4.73 26.38
N VAL A 154 -10.99 -3.39 26.38
CA VAL A 154 -9.78 -2.60 26.12
C VAL A 154 -8.89 -2.61 27.37
N LYS A 155 -7.67 -3.14 27.21
CA LYS A 155 -6.71 -3.38 28.30
C LYS A 155 -5.87 -2.13 28.58
N GLN A 156 -5.64 -1.27 27.58
CA GLN A 156 -4.99 0.02 27.80
C GLN A 156 -5.96 0.99 28.51
N THR A 157 -5.70 1.26 29.79
CA THR A 157 -6.54 2.12 30.63
C THR A 157 -6.80 3.49 30.02
N GLU A 158 -5.78 4.12 29.43
CA GLU A 158 -5.94 5.44 28.79
C GLU A 158 -6.85 5.37 27.56
N LEU A 159 -6.66 4.39 26.66
CA LEU A 159 -7.54 4.22 25.50
C LEU A 159 -8.97 3.92 25.93
N LYS A 160 -9.14 3.02 26.91
CA LYS A 160 -10.45 2.72 27.48
C LYS A 160 -11.12 3.99 27.99
N GLY A 161 -10.42 4.76 28.83
CA GLY A 161 -10.93 6.01 29.39
C GLY A 161 -11.34 7.02 28.33
N VAL A 162 -10.55 7.15 27.25
CA VAL A 162 -10.87 8.00 26.10
C VAL A 162 -12.13 7.54 25.39
N LEU A 163 -12.25 6.26 25.06
CA LEU A 163 -13.43 5.72 24.36
C LEU A 163 -14.70 5.85 25.21
N GLN A 164 -14.60 5.58 26.51
CA GLN A 164 -15.68 5.77 27.48
C GLN A 164 -16.09 7.24 27.62
N LEU A 165 -15.12 8.16 27.63
CA LEU A 165 -15.40 9.60 27.64
C LEU A 165 -16.13 10.03 26.36
N LEU A 166 -15.66 9.58 25.19
CA LEU A 166 -16.30 9.90 23.90
C LEU A 166 -17.71 9.32 23.80
N HIS A 167 -17.93 8.09 24.28
CA HIS A 167 -19.25 7.48 24.34
C HIS A 167 -20.20 8.31 25.21
N ARG A 168 -19.78 8.70 26.41
CA ARG A 168 -20.56 9.59 27.29
C ARG A 168 -20.82 10.96 26.64
N ALA A 169 -19.85 11.50 25.90
CA ALA A 169 -19.99 12.77 25.19
C ALA A 169 -21.07 12.76 24.09
N MET A 170 -21.48 11.57 23.61
CA MET A 170 -22.60 11.41 22.68
C MET A 170 -23.98 11.33 23.38
N GLN A 171 -24.01 11.10 24.69
CA GLN A 171 -25.24 10.90 25.44
C GLN A 171 -25.92 12.21 25.83
N LYS A 172 -27.25 12.17 25.94
CA LYS A 172 -28.02 13.32 26.43
C LYS A 172 -27.64 13.61 27.88
N GLY A 173 -27.41 14.88 28.20
CA GLY A 173 -27.05 15.33 29.55
C GLY A 173 -25.57 15.19 29.90
N PHE A 174 -24.71 14.90 28.91
CA PHE A 174 -23.27 14.96 29.12
C PHE A 174 -22.83 16.35 29.59
N VAL A 175 -21.99 16.37 30.62
CA VAL A 175 -21.37 17.59 31.15
C VAL A 175 -19.92 17.62 30.67
N PRO A 176 -19.53 18.58 29.81
CA PRO A 176 -18.16 18.70 29.34
C PRO A 176 -17.14 18.85 30.49
N PRO A 177 -15.91 18.32 30.32
CA PRO A 177 -14.87 18.40 31.34
C PRO A 177 -14.27 19.81 31.51
N ASP A 178 -14.51 20.71 30.56
CA ASP A 178 -14.01 22.08 30.60
C ASP A 178 -15.02 23.05 31.25
N ARG A 179 -14.51 24.13 31.82
CA ARG A 179 -15.34 25.15 32.49
C ARG A 179 -16.26 25.92 31.54
N GLU A 180 -15.88 26.01 30.27
CA GLU A 180 -16.61 26.78 29.26
C GLU A 180 -17.69 25.96 28.56
N GLY A 181 -17.78 24.66 28.86
CA GLY A 181 -18.77 23.76 28.26
C GLY A 181 -18.53 23.50 26.76
N ARG A 182 -17.30 23.64 26.27
CA ARG A 182 -16.99 23.52 24.83
C ARG A 182 -16.51 22.12 24.42
N MET A 183 -16.01 21.32 25.35
CA MET A 183 -15.44 20.00 25.08
C MET A 183 -16.54 18.93 24.96
N HIS A 184 -17.38 19.08 23.94
CA HIS A 184 -18.34 18.07 23.51
C HIS A 184 -17.67 16.99 22.64
N PHE A 185 -18.46 16.14 21.99
CA PHE A 185 -17.97 14.98 21.24
C PHE A 185 -16.93 15.35 20.17
N GLU A 186 -17.22 16.30 19.28
CA GLU A 186 -16.34 16.61 18.14
C GLU A 186 -14.98 17.15 18.58
N PRO A 187 -14.87 18.16 19.48
CA PRO A 187 -13.58 18.61 19.98
C PRO A 187 -12.81 17.53 20.75
N LEU A 188 -13.50 16.70 21.55
CA LEU A 188 -12.87 15.58 22.26
C LEU A 188 -12.35 14.52 21.29
N ARG A 189 -13.11 14.19 20.25
CA ARG A 189 -12.72 13.27 19.18
C ARG A 189 -11.48 13.78 18.47
N ASP A 190 -11.43 15.07 18.12
CA ASP A 190 -10.27 15.64 17.43
C ASP A 190 -9.01 15.63 18.32
N LEU A 191 -9.16 15.86 19.62
CA LEU A 191 -8.07 15.67 20.59
C LEU A 191 -7.63 14.20 20.71
N ALA A 192 -8.57 13.26 20.72
CA ALA A 192 -8.27 11.84 20.76
C ALA A 192 -7.48 11.40 19.52
N LYS A 193 -7.88 11.84 18.33
CA LYS A 193 -7.16 11.59 17.07
C LYS A 193 -5.74 12.17 17.11
N LYS A 194 -5.61 13.41 17.58
CA LYS A 194 -4.30 14.07 17.76
C LYS A 194 -3.40 13.27 18.70
N TRP A 195 -3.95 12.78 19.82
CA TRP A 195 -3.21 11.94 20.77
C TRP A 195 -2.81 10.59 20.19
N LEU A 196 -3.73 9.85 19.55
CA LEU A 196 -3.46 8.53 18.94
C LEU A 196 -2.45 8.61 17.79
N ALA A 197 -2.40 9.74 17.07
CA ALA A 197 -1.35 10.03 16.10
C ALA A 197 0.02 10.32 16.74
N GLY A 198 0.12 10.33 18.07
CA GLY A 198 1.34 10.60 18.82
C GLY A 198 1.77 12.07 18.80
N ALA A 199 0.85 13.00 18.51
CA ALA A 199 1.14 14.42 18.62
C ALA A 199 1.15 14.86 20.10
N SER A 200 1.93 15.91 20.38
CA SER A 200 1.98 16.47 21.72
C SER A 200 0.67 17.18 22.06
N LEU A 201 0.11 16.84 23.21
CA LEU A 201 -1.00 17.56 23.84
C LEU A 201 -0.47 18.47 24.95
N SER A 202 -1.05 19.66 25.08
CA SER A 202 -0.89 20.55 26.22
C SER A 202 -1.44 19.90 27.50
N ASN A 203 -1.03 20.41 28.67
CA ASN A 203 -1.52 19.90 29.95
C ASN A 203 -3.05 20.06 30.10
N THR A 204 -3.63 21.09 29.49
CA THR A 204 -5.08 21.30 29.49
C THR A 204 -5.78 20.27 28.61
N GLU A 205 -5.31 20.05 27.38
CA GLU A 205 -5.85 19.03 26.47
C GLU A 205 -5.75 17.62 27.08
N LYS A 206 -4.62 17.31 27.73
CA LYS A 206 -4.42 16.06 28.48
C LYS A 206 -5.46 15.84 29.58
N ARG A 207 -5.75 16.89 30.36
CA ARG A 207 -6.77 16.84 31.42
C ARG A 207 -8.17 16.66 30.87
N HIS A 208 -8.51 17.33 29.76
CA HIS A 208 -9.82 17.15 29.11
C HIS A 208 -10.00 15.72 28.61
N LEU A 209 -8.95 15.12 28.05
CA LEU A 209 -8.99 13.78 27.48
C LEU A 209 -8.75 12.67 28.51
N GLY A 210 -8.20 12.99 29.69
CA GLY A 210 -7.86 12.02 30.73
C GLY A 210 -6.61 11.19 30.44
N VAL A 211 -5.72 11.66 29.56
CA VAL A 211 -4.48 10.97 29.17
C VAL A 211 -3.25 11.73 29.67
N PHE A 212 -2.32 11.03 30.31
CA PHE A 212 -1.12 11.65 30.89
C PHE A 212 0.15 11.18 30.18
N SER A 213 0.11 10.01 29.57
CA SER A 213 1.24 9.46 28.81
C SER A 213 1.47 10.21 27.50
N ARG A 214 2.73 10.22 27.06
CA ARG A 214 3.10 10.61 25.70
C ARG A 214 3.30 9.33 24.89
N LEU A 215 2.69 9.23 23.71
CA LEU A 215 2.93 8.14 22.79
C LEU A 215 4.26 8.36 22.04
N SER A 216 5.37 8.16 22.74
CA SER A 216 6.72 8.43 22.23
C SER A 216 7.40 7.23 21.56
N SER A 217 6.81 6.04 21.63
CA SER A 217 7.39 4.82 21.06
C SER A 217 6.39 4.08 20.15
N ALA A 218 6.94 3.44 19.11
CA ALA A 218 6.16 2.62 18.20
C ALA A 218 5.44 1.48 18.93
N ALA A 219 6.09 0.84 19.90
CA ALA A 219 5.49 -0.24 20.68
C ALA A 219 4.18 0.17 21.39
N ILE A 220 4.14 1.35 22.04
CA ILE A 220 2.91 1.81 22.72
C ILE A 220 1.83 2.16 21.68
N MET A 221 2.21 2.86 20.60
CA MET A 221 1.27 3.21 19.52
C MET A 221 0.67 1.96 18.87
N THR A 222 1.48 0.93 18.64
CA THR A 222 1.05 -0.37 18.10
C THR A 222 0.07 -1.08 19.02
N ARG A 223 0.27 -1.04 20.35
CA ARG A 223 -0.69 -1.64 21.30
C ARG A 223 -2.05 -0.94 21.24
N LEU A 224 -2.05 0.39 21.29
CA LEU A 224 -3.27 1.19 21.25
C LEU A 224 -4.01 0.98 19.93
N LEU A 225 -3.28 0.99 18.81
CA LEU A 225 -3.83 0.68 17.49
C LEU A 225 -4.42 -0.73 17.47
N THR A 226 -3.69 -1.73 17.96
CA THR A 226 -4.14 -3.14 17.96
C THR A 226 -5.43 -3.32 18.74
N GLU A 227 -5.54 -2.73 19.94
CA GLU A 227 -6.76 -2.83 20.74
C GLU A 227 -7.95 -2.11 20.06
N LEU A 228 -7.71 -0.95 19.43
CA LEU A 228 -8.74 -0.25 18.68
C LEU A 228 -9.20 -1.05 17.43
N LEU A 229 -8.27 -1.61 16.65
CA LEU A 229 -8.59 -2.43 15.48
C LEU A 229 -9.29 -3.73 15.88
N THR A 230 -8.92 -4.32 17.01
CA THR A 230 -9.60 -5.49 17.57
C THR A 230 -11.05 -5.18 17.90
N LEU A 231 -11.29 -4.06 18.59
CA LEU A 231 -12.65 -3.61 18.90
C LEU A 231 -13.43 -3.28 17.62
N ALA A 232 -12.80 -2.59 16.66
CA ALA A 232 -13.43 -2.27 15.38
C ALA A 232 -13.82 -3.53 14.59
N ARG A 233 -13.00 -4.60 14.63
CA ARG A 233 -13.36 -5.90 14.07
C ARG A 233 -14.53 -6.55 14.79
N GLN A 234 -14.51 -6.58 16.12
CA GLN A 234 -15.62 -7.13 16.92
C GLN A 234 -16.95 -6.44 16.61
N LYS A 235 -16.89 -5.13 16.34
CA LYS A 235 -18.03 -4.30 15.97
C LYS A 235 -18.32 -4.27 14.46
N GLN A 236 -17.65 -5.12 13.69
CA GLN A 236 -17.88 -5.30 12.25
C GLN A 236 -17.68 -4.04 11.41
N ILE A 237 -16.77 -3.15 11.85
CA ILE A 237 -16.42 -1.91 11.15
C ILE A 237 -15.32 -2.17 10.10
N ILE A 238 -14.39 -3.07 10.40
CA ILE A 238 -13.29 -3.47 9.52
C ILE A 238 -13.01 -4.96 9.69
N ASP A 239 -12.40 -5.59 8.69
CA ASP A 239 -11.93 -6.98 8.87
C ASP A 239 -10.48 -7.05 9.36
N GLY A 240 -9.62 -6.15 8.88
CA GLY A 240 -8.19 -6.24 9.15
C GLY A 240 -7.34 -5.22 8.40
N VAL A 241 -6.03 -5.47 8.40
CA VAL A 241 -5.01 -4.64 7.75
C VAL A 241 -4.27 -5.48 6.71
N MET A 242 -4.14 -4.95 5.50
CA MET A 242 -3.17 -5.37 4.51
C MET A 242 -2.01 -4.37 4.50
N LEU A 243 -0.81 -4.87 4.76
CA LEU A 243 0.41 -4.07 4.82
C LEU A 243 1.38 -4.50 3.72
N CYS A 244 1.67 -3.60 2.79
CA CYS A 244 2.71 -3.73 1.79
C CYS A 244 4.01 -3.10 2.30
N LEU A 245 5.04 -3.92 2.52
CA LEU A 245 6.41 -3.48 2.75
C LEU A 245 7.17 -3.54 1.43
N ASP A 246 7.36 -2.40 0.77
CA ASP A 246 8.12 -2.36 -0.48
C ASP A 246 9.61 -2.09 -0.23
N GLU A 247 10.42 -2.54 -1.19
CA GLU A 247 11.87 -2.38 -1.23
C GLU A 247 12.60 -2.78 0.06
N VAL A 248 12.30 -3.96 0.63
CA VAL A 248 12.95 -4.46 1.86
C VAL A 248 14.48 -4.48 1.76
N GLU A 249 15.04 -4.65 0.55
CA GLU A 249 16.48 -4.59 0.29
C GLU A 249 17.12 -3.25 0.67
N THR A 250 16.35 -2.16 0.66
CA THR A 250 16.86 -0.81 0.96
C THR A 250 17.25 -0.63 2.42
N LEU A 251 16.71 -1.47 3.32
CA LEU A 251 17.15 -1.53 4.72
C LEU A 251 18.64 -1.84 4.85
N PHE A 252 19.19 -2.60 3.91
CA PHE A 252 20.59 -3.04 3.93
C PHE A 252 21.46 -2.22 2.96
N SER A 253 20.96 -1.10 2.46
CA SER A 253 21.76 -0.16 1.67
C SER A 253 22.79 0.55 2.56
N GLY A 254 23.96 0.89 2.01
CA GLY A 254 25.12 1.38 2.76
C GLY A 254 24.92 2.70 3.55
N GLY A 255 23.75 3.33 3.47
CA GLY A 255 23.42 4.56 4.20
C GLY A 255 22.57 4.37 5.47
N VAL A 256 22.09 3.15 5.78
CA VAL A 256 21.21 2.90 6.93
C VAL A 256 22.01 2.30 8.09
N GLY A 257 22.03 2.98 9.24
CA GLY A 257 22.76 2.50 10.42
C GLY A 257 22.13 1.26 11.06
N THR A 258 22.96 0.32 11.52
CA THR A 258 22.59 -0.95 12.18
C THR A 258 21.49 -0.80 13.24
N ALA A 259 21.60 0.19 14.13
CA ALA A 259 20.60 0.44 15.17
C ALA A 259 19.22 0.82 14.61
N LYS A 260 19.17 1.60 13.51
CA LYS A 260 17.93 1.96 12.83
C LYS A 260 17.29 0.74 12.18
N ILE A 261 18.09 -0.13 11.55
CA ILE A 261 17.63 -1.39 10.97
C ILE A 261 17.01 -2.27 12.06
N GLN A 262 17.73 -2.51 13.17
CA GLN A 262 17.24 -3.34 14.27
C GLN A 262 15.96 -2.79 14.89
N GLY A 263 15.90 -1.48 15.16
CA GLY A 263 14.70 -0.85 15.71
C GLY A 263 13.49 -1.04 14.81
N PHE A 264 13.63 -0.74 13.51
CA PHE A 264 12.55 -0.92 12.54
C PHE A 264 12.09 -2.39 12.45
N LEU A 265 13.03 -3.34 12.31
CA LEU A 265 12.71 -4.76 12.23
C LEU A 265 12.02 -5.27 13.52
N GLN A 266 12.47 -4.80 14.69
CA GLN A 266 11.86 -5.17 15.97
C GLN A 266 10.43 -4.63 16.07
N ASP A 267 10.19 -3.39 15.65
CA ASP A 267 8.87 -2.79 15.68
C ASP A 267 7.90 -3.45 14.68
N VAL A 268 8.36 -3.79 13.46
CA VAL A 268 7.56 -4.53 12.48
C VAL A 268 7.22 -5.92 12.99
N ARG A 269 8.20 -6.62 13.61
CA ARG A 269 7.95 -7.90 14.25
C ARG A 269 6.91 -7.76 15.36
N TYR A 270 7.06 -6.75 16.21
CA TYR A 270 6.12 -6.48 17.29
C TYR A 270 4.71 -6.24 16.75
N PHE A 271 4.56 -5.45 15.69
CA PHE A 271 3.29 -5.22 15.00
C PHE A 271 2.66 -6.53 14.49
N PHE A 272 3.43 -7.39 13.83
CA PHE A 272 2.94 -8.70 13.37
C PHE A 272 2.51 -9.61 14.54
N ASP A 273 3.33 -9.65 15.60
CA ASP A 273 3.07 -10.50 16.76
C ASP A 273 1.82 -10.02 17.54
N GLU A 274 1.55 -8.71 17.57
CA GLU A 274 0.41 -8.11 18.27
C GLU A 274 -0.94 -8.27 17.55
N ALA A 275 -0.95 -8.43 16.22
CA ALA A 275 -2.18 -8.42 15.43
C ALA A 275 -3.21 -9.49 15.86
N VAL A 276 -2.74 -10.67 16.27
CA VAL A 276 -3.58 -11.78 16.73
C VAL A 276 -3.00 -12.41 17.99
N LYS A 277 -3.79 -12.43 19.07
CA LYS A 277 -3.45 -12.99 20.38
C LYS A 277 -4.51 -14.02 20.79
N GLY A 278 -4.25 -15.29 20.47
CA GLY A 278 -5.23 -16.35 20.68
C GLY A 278 -6.39 -16.21 19.69
N SER A 279 -7.63 -16.16 20.20
CA SER A 279 -8.85 -15.95 19.39
C SER A 279 -9.24 -14.47 19.22
N GLU A 280 -8.50 -13.56 19.85
CA GLU A 280 -8.73 -12.11 19.77
C GLU A 280 -7.72 -11.43 18.82
N GLY A 281 -8.14 -10.33 18.21
CA GLY A 281 -7.27 -9.52 17.36
C GLY A 281 -7.98 -8.97 16.13
N TYR A 282 -7.17 -8.61 15.13
CA TYR A 282 -7.61 -8.24 13.79
C TYR A 282 -6.85 -9.08 12.76
N SER A 283 -7.45 -9.28 11.59
CA SER A 283 -6.74 -10.01 10.52
C SER A 283 -5.60 -9.16 9.95
N LEU A 284 -4.43 -9.75 9.76
CA LEU A 284 -3.26 -9.10 9.18
C LEU A 284 -2.76 -9.88 7.97
N LEU A 285 -2.66 -9.21 6.82
CA LEU A 285 -2.03 -9.71 5.61
C LEU A 285 -0.80 -8.87 5.27
N MET A 286 0.40 -9.45 5.35
CA MET A 286 1.65 -8.75 4.99
C MET A 286 2.18 -9.18 3.63
N LEU A 287 2.43 -8.23 2.74
CA LEU A 287 3.12 -8.47 1.47
C LEU A 287 4.47 -7.76 1.52
N SER A 288 5.57 -8.48 1.36
CA SER A 288 6.91 -7.91 1.50
C SER A 288 7.71 -8.08 0.21
N GLY A 289 8.01 -7.00 -0.49
CA GLY A 289 8.81 -7.01 -1.71
C GLY A 289 10.30 -6.97 -1.42
N SER A 290 11.08 -7.94 -1.93
CA SER A 290 12.54 -7.84 -1.89
C SER A 290 13.27 -8.44 -3.09
N THR A 291 14.48 -7.95 -3.36
CA THR A 291 15.43 -8.71 -4.21
C THR A 291 15.86 -10.01 -3.52
N PRO A 292 16.33 -11.02 -4.28
CA PRO A 292 16.91 -12.24 -3.68
C PRO A 292 18.02 -11.93 -2.67
N ASN A 293 18.90 -10.98 -2.98
CA ASN A 293 19.97 -10.55 -2.08
C ASN A 293 19.45 -9.83 -0.84
N GLY A 294 18.42 -8.98 -0.98
CA GLY A 294 17.78 -8.32 0.15
C GLY A 294 17.12 -9.30 1.11
N ALA A 295 16.42 -10.30 0.59
CA ALA A 295 15.82 -11.37 1.39
C ALA A 295 16.90 -12.24 2.07
N ALA A 296 18.00 -12.54 1.39
CA ALA A 296 19.14 -13.26 1.98
C ALA A 296 19.80 -12.46 3.12
N ASN A 297 19.99 -11.15 2.94
CA ASN A 297 20.50 -10.26 3.99
C ASN A 297 19.56 -10.25 5.20
N LEU A 298 18.24 -10.14 4.98
CA LEU A 298 17.25 -10.23 6.06
C LEU A 298 17.30 -11.58 6.78
N ARG A 299 17.46 -12.69 6.05
CA ARG A 299 17.59 -14.03 6.62
C ARG A 299 18.77 -14.12 7.59
N GLN A 300 19.93 -13.58 7.19
CA GLN A 300 21.14 -13.56 8.01
C GLN A 300 21.00 -12.63 9.21
N TYR A 301 20.33 -11.49 9.03
CA TYR A 301 20.22 -10.44 10.04
C TYR A 301 19.13 -10.71 11.09
N ASN A 302 17.97 -11.22 10.67
CA ASN A 302 16.81 -11.47 11.53
C ASN A 302 15.92 -12.58 10.94
N TYR A 303 16.34 -13.83 11.16
CA TYR A 303 15.60 -15.01 10.70
C TYR A 303 14.12 -15.07 11.16
N PRO A 304 13.78 -14.77 12.44
CA PRO A 304 12.38 -14.79 12.88
C PRO A 304 11.47 -13.83 12.10
N LEU A 305 11.99 -12.70 11.65
CA LEU A 305 11.24 -11.75 10.84
C LEU A 305 11.21 -12.16 9.36
N TYR A 306 12.31 -12.72 8.82
CA TYR A 306 12.32 -13.32 7.49
C TYR A 306 11.16 -14.33 7.30
N GLN A 307 10.90 -15.18 8.30
CA GLN A 307 9.77 -16.12 8.29
C GLN A 307 8.41 -15.39 8.33
N ARG A 308 8.27 -14.42 9.25
CA ARG A 308 7.01 -13.63 9.41
C ARG A 308 6.67 -12.79 8.19
N LEU A 309 7.66 -12.31 7.44
CA LEU A 309 7.45 -11.59 6.19
C LEU A 309 7.18 -12.51 4.99
N GLY A 310 7.18 -13.83 5.20
CA GLY A 310 6.78 -14.81 4.19
C GLY A 310 7.85 -15.11 3.14
N PHE A 311 9.13 -14.86 3.44
CA PHE A 311 10.23 -15.13 2.51
C PHE A 311 10.73 -16.58 2.53
N GLU A 312 10.16 -17.46 3.36
CA GLU A 312 10.41 -18.90 3.29
C GLU A 312 9.93 -19.49 1.97
N GLU A 313 10.58 -20.54 1.49
CA GLU A 313 10.31 -21.15 0.17
C GLU A 313 8.85 -21.56 0.00
N THR A 314 8.24 -22.09 1.06
CA THR A 314 6.82 -22.49 1.05
C THR A 314 5.87 -21.31 1.02
N SER A 315 6.31 -20.10 1.37
CA SER A 315 5.51 -18.89 1.61
C SER A 315 5.73 -17.79 0.57
N GLN A 316 6.85 -17.82 -0.14
CA GLN A 316 7.22 -16.78 -1.10
C GLN A 316 6.48 -16.92 -2.45
N ALA A 317 6.31 -15.80 -3.14
CA ALA A 317 5.98 -15.69 -4.55
C ALA A 317 7.19 -15.16 -5.30
N VAL A 318 7.74 -15.96 -6.21
CA VAL A 318 8.84 -15.54 -7.08
C VAL A 318 8.23 -15.00 -8.38
N LEU A 319 8.55 -13.74 -8.70
CA LEU A 319 8.06 -13.11 -9.91
C LEU A 319 8.83 -13.63 -11.13
N VAL A 320 8.07 -13.88 -12.20
CA VAL A 320 8.60 -14.44 -13.44
C VAL A 320 9.13 -13.31 -14.33
N PRO A 321 10.42 -13.31 -14.71
CA PRO A 321 10.95 -12.36 -15.68
C PRO A 321 10.51 -12.73 -17.09
N ILE A 322 10.66 -11.79 -18.02
CA ILE A 322 10.35 -12.00 -19.43
C ILE A 322 11.52 -12.77 -20.05
N SER A 323 11.23 -13.90 -20.66
CA SER A 323 12.22 -14.87 -21.11
C SER A 323 12.34 -14.98 -22.63
N SER A 324 11.39 -14.40 -23.37
CA SER A 324 11.34 -14.47 -24.84
C SER A 324 10.74 -13.22 -25.47
N ARG A 325 10.99 -13.08 -26.78
CA ARG A 325 10.33 -12.06 -27.62
C ARG A 325 8.82 -12.24 -27.66
N ASP A 326 8.34 -13.47 -27.72
CA ASP A 326 6.91 -13.76 -27.76
C ASP A 326 6.22 -13.29 -26.46
N GLU A 327 6.86 -13.52 -25.31
CA GLU A 327 6.36 -12.99 -24.04
C GLU A 327 6.40 -11.45 -23.98
N ALA A 328 7.40 -10.81 -24.61
CA ALA A 328 7.44 -9.35 -24.72
C ALA A 328 6.29 -8.80 -25.58
N LYS A 329 5.95 -9.50 -26.67
CA LYS A 329 4.82 -9.17 -27.54
C LYS A 329 3.49 -9.32 -26.80
N GLU A 330 3.30 -10.44 -26.10
CA GLU A 330 2.11 -10.69 -25.29
C GLU A 330 1.95 -9.64 -24.19
N MET A 331 3.04 -9.29 -23.49
CA MET A 331 3.02 -8.21 -22.50
C MET A 331 2.61 -6.87 -23.13
N ALA A 332 3.20 -6.51 -24.28
CA ALA A 332 2.86 -5.27 -24.96
C ALA A 332 1.37 -5.22 -25.34
N GLN A 333 0.84 -6.36 -25.81
CA GLN A 333 -0.57 -6.49 -26.18
C GLN A 333 -1.51 -6.32 -24.99
N GLU A 334 -1.16 -6.79 -23.80
CA GLU A 334 -1.96 -6.56 -22.58
C GLU A 334 -2.11 -5.07 -22.26
N TYR A 335 -1.04 -4.30 -22.36
CA TYR A 335 -1.08 -2.85 -22.13
C TYR A 335 -1.88 -2.12 -23.22
N ILE A 336 -1.72 -2.50 -24.48
CA ILE A 336 -2.51 -1.98 -25.61
C ILE A 336 -4.00 -2.27 -25.39
N ASN A 337 -4.36 -3.52 -25.10
CA ASN A 337 -5.73 -3.94 -24.86
C ASN A 337 -6.36 -3.18 -23.70
N TYR A 338 -5.60 -2.99 -22.62
CA TYR A 338 -6.03 -2.22 -21.47
C TYR A 338 -6.41 -0.79 -21.85
N GLU A 339 -5.54 -0.05 -22.54
CA GLU A 339 -5.84 1.34 -22.91
C GLU A 339 -6.94 1.46 -23.96
N LEU A 340 -7.01 0.56 -24.96
CA LEU A 340 -8.11 0.55 -25.93
C LEU A 340 -9.47 0.39 -25.25
N LYS A 341 -9.56 -0.51 -24.26
CA LYS A 341 -10.77 -0.70 -23.45
C LYS A 341 -11.14 0.55 -22.66
N HIS A 342 -10.16 1.30 -22.15
CA HIS A 342 -10.37 2.52 -21.37
C HIS A 342 -10.66 3.76 -22.22
N ALA A 343 -10.12 3.81 -23.44
CA ALA A 343 -10.38 4.90 -24.38
C ALA A 343 -11.87 4.97 -24.76
N LYS A 344 -12.58 3.83 -24.74
CA LYS A 344 -13.99 3.66 -25.17
C LYS A 344 -14.24 4.16 -26.60
N LEU A 345 -13.22 4.12 -27.44
CA LEU A 345 -13.31 4.49 -28.84
C LEU A 345 -13.78 3.25 -29.62
N GLY A 346 -14.92 3.34 -30.31
CA GLY A 346 -15.42 2.26 -31.15
C GLY A 346 -14.67 2.22 -32.48
N GLY A 347 -14.21 1.06 -32.92
CA GLY A 347 -13.54 0.90 -34.21
C GLY A 347 -12.50 -0.23 -34.24
N LYS A 348 -12.02 -0.55 -35.43
CA LYS A 348 -10.79 -1.35 -35.61
C LYS A 348 -9.63 -0.38 -35.78
N PHE A 349 -8.69 -0.40 -34.86
CA PHE A 349 -7.50 0.45 -34.91
C PHE A 349 -6.30 -0.33 -35.48
N PRO A 350 -5.40 0.33 -36.21
CA PRO A 350 -4.14 -0.28 -36.63
C PRO A 350 -3.25 -0.59 -35.41
N ASN A 351 -2.29 -1.49 -35.58
CA ASN A 351 -1.30 -1.77 -34.53
C ASN A 351 -0.26 -0.64 -34.46
N ILE A 352 -0.02 -0.12 -33.27
CA ILE A 352 0.99 0.93 -33.02
C ILE A 352 2.43 0.38 -33.03
N LEU A 353 2.58 -0.91 -32.73
CA LEU A 353 3.84 -1.65 -32.77
C LEU A 353 3.79 -2.72 -33.86
N ASN A 354 4.87 -2.83 -34.62
CA ASN A 354 5.18 -3.94 -35.50
C ASN A 354 6.17 -4.91 -34.81
N ASP A 355 6.48 -6.01 -35.49
CA ASP A 355 7.34 -7.06 -34.95
C ASP A 355 8.80 -6.57 -34.75
N ASP A 356 9.28 -5.64 -35.55
CA ASP A 356 10.63 -5.05 -35.44
C ASP A 356 10.73 -4.14 -34.20
N ASP A 357 9.68 -3.37 -33.90
CA ASP A 357 9.61 -2.54 -32.69
C ASP A 357 9.70 -3.39 -31.42
N ILE A 358 9.02 -4.56 -31.40
CA ILE A 358 9.07 -5.47 -30.26
C ILE A 358 10.47 -6.07 -30.10
N GLU A 359 11.12 -6.42 -31.21
CA GLU A 359 12.49 -6.92 -31.21
C GLU A 359 13.48 -5.86 -30.73
N GLU A 360 13.34 -4.63 -31.19
CA GLU A 360 14.13 -3.48 -30.73
C GLU A 360 13.94 -3.24 -29.24
N ALA A 361 12.69 -3.22 -28.75
CA ALA A 361 12.39 -3.03 -27.34
C ALA A 361 13.01 -4.14 -26.47
N TYR A 362 12.89 -5.39 -26.93
CA TYR A 362 13.43 -6.55 -26.22
C TYR A 362 14.95 -6.50 -26.13
N ARG A 363 15.64 -6.20 -27.24
CA ARG A 363 17.11 -6.04 -27.27
C ARG A 363 17.59 -4.89 -26.38
N ALA A 364 16.93 -3.73 -26.49
CA ALA A 364 17.24 -2.56 -25.67
C ALA A 364 17.09 -2.88 -24.17
N ALA A 365 16.02 -3.60 -23.80
CA ALA A 365 15.76 -4.00 -22.43
C ALA A 365 16.68 -5.12 -21.92
N ALA A 366 17.17 -6.00 -22.80
CA ALA A 366 18.23 -6.96 -22.46
C ALA A 366 19.59 -6.27 -22.24
N GLY A 367 19.76 -5.03 -22.72
CA GLY A 367 21.01 -4.30 -22.66
C GLY A 367 22.00 -4.69 -23.75
N GLU A 368 21.50 -5.27 -24.86
CA GLU A 368 22.30 -5.52 -26.05
C GLU A 368 22.80 -4.19 -26.62
N ARG A 369 24.11 -3.99 -26.63
CA ARG A 369 24.77 -2.94 -27.40
C ARG A 369 25.16 -3.50 -28.76
N SER A 370 24.99 -2.72 -29.83
CA SER A 370 25.30 -3.12 -31.21
C SER A 370 26.65 -3.86 -31.29
N GLY A 371 26.60 -5.15 -31.63
CA GLY A 371 27.79 -6.00 -31.83
C GLY A 371 28.03 -7.12 -30.81
N GLN A 372 27.22 -7.30 -29.77
CA GLN A 372 27.29 -8.46 -28.87
C GLN A 372 26.14 -9.44 -29.12
N VAL A 373 26.47 -10.70 -29.43
CA VAL A 373 25.51 -11.80 -29.56
C VAL A 373 24.92 -12.11 -28.19
N ALA A 374 23.60 -11.99 -28.04
CA ALA A 374 22.93 -12.29 -26.79
C ALA A 374 22.83 -13.80 -26.52
N LEU A 375 23.43 -14.22 -25.42
CA LEU A 375 22.90 -15.34 -24.65
C LEU A 375 21.50 -14.94 -24.16
N ILE A 376 20.54 -15.88 -24.18
CA ILE A 376 19.15 -15.71 -23.72
C ILE A 376 19.14 -14.93 -22.40
N GLN A 377 18.91 -13.62 -22.48
CA GLN A 377 18.92 -12.72 -21.34
C GLN A 377 17.49 -12.52 -20.88
N ARG A 378 17.23 -12.91 -19.63
CA ARG A 378 15.97 -12.65 -18.95
C ARG A 378 15.82 -11.14 -18.79
N VAL A 379 14.74 -10.58 -19.33
CA VAL A 379 14.45 -9.15 -19.33
C VAL A 379 13.51 -8.81 -18.16
N ASN A 380 13.82 -7.72 -17.49
CA ASN A 380 13.05 -7.13 -16.41
C ASN A 380 11.92 -6.29 -17.00
N GLN A 381 10.70 -6.50 -16.51
CA GLN A 381 9.48 -5.84 -16.98
C GLN A 381 9.61 -4.31 -17.05
N GLY A 382 10.22 -3.69 -16.04
CA GLY A 382 10.39 -2.23 -16.01
C GLY A 382 11.29 -1.69 -17.12
N GLN A 383 12.30 -2.45 -17.54
CA GLN A 383 13.17 -2.06 -18.66
C GLN A 383 12.46 -2.23 -20.00
N LEU A 384 11.70 -3.32 -20.16
CA LEU A 384 10.91 -3.54 -21.38
C LEU A 384 9.85 -2.45 -21.55
N LEU A 385 9.09 -2.13 -20.50
CA LEU A 385 8.08 -1.06 -20.55
C LEU A 385 8.69 0.29 -20.91
N GLN A 386 9.87 0.60 -20.37
CA GLN A 386 10.57 1.83 -20.72
C GLN A 386 11.01 1.85 -22.20
N ALA A 387 11.49 0.73 -22.73
CA ALA A 387 11.88 0.63 -24.14
C ALA A 387 10.66 0.77 -25.07
N LEU A 388 9.55 0.09 -24.77
CA LEU A 388 8.28 0.21 -25.49
C LEU A 388 7.74 1.65 -25.46
N HIS A 389 7.80 2.29 -24.29
CA HIS A 389 7.41 3.70 -24.14
C HIS A 389 8.22 4.61 -25.06
N GLN A 390 9.55 4.47 -25.07
CA GLN A 390 10.45 5.27 -25.90
C GLN A 390 10.16 5.10 -27.39
N ILE A 391 9.92 3.87 -27.87
CA ILE A 391 9.60 3.62 -29.28
C ILE A 391 8.31 4.35 -29.69
N VAL A 392 7.26 4.28 -28.87
CA VAL A 392 6.00 4.97 -29.16
C VAL A 392 6.20 6.50 -29.17
N GLU A 393 6.97 7.05 -28.22
CA GLU A 393 7.28 8.48 -28.20
C GLU A 393 8.10 8.92 -29.41
N SER A 394 9.09 8.12 -29.83
CA SER A 394 9.89 8.41 -31.02
C SER A 394 9.03 8.43 -32.30
N LYS A 395 8.11 7.49 -32.46
CA LYS A 395 7.16 7.49 -33.58
C LYS A 395 6.24 8.71 -33.55
N ARG A 396 5.75 9.08 -32.36
CA ARG A 396 4.92 10.26 -32.17
C ARG A 396 5.64 11.55 -32.61
N VAL A 397 6.89 11.73 -32.18
CA VAL A 397 7.69 12.91 -32.55
C VAL A 397 7.99 12.94 -34.05
N ALA A 398 8.36 11.81 -34.64
CA ALA A 398 8.65 11.73 -36.07
C ALA A 398 7.46 12.13 -36.96
N GLN A 399 6.22 11.88 -36.52
CA GLN A 399 5.01 12.29 -37.24
C GLN A 399 4.61 13.75 -36.97
N ALA A 400 5.08 14.37 -35.89
CA ALA A 400 4.86 15.78 -35.63
C ALA A 400 5.77 16.70 -36.46
N ASP A 401 6.95 16.18 -36.87
CA ASP A 401 7.94 16.87 -37.70
C ASP A 401 7.71 16.67 -39.22
N SER A 402 6.76 15.81 -39.60
CA SER A 402 6.33 15.53 -40.99
C SER A 402 5.06 16.26 -41.35
#